data_AF-A0A1G6VJL0-F1
#
_entry.id   AF-A0A1G6VJL0-F1
#
_cell.length_a   1.000
_cell.length_b   1.000
_cell.length_c   1.000
_cell.angle_alpha   90.00
_cell.angle_beta   90.00
_cell.angle_gamma   90.00
#
_symmetry.space_group_name_H-M   'P 1'
#
loop_
_entity.id
_entity.type
_entity.pdbx_description
1 polymer ?
#
loop_
_entity_poly.entity_id
_entity_poly.type
_entity_poly.pdbx_seq_one_letter_code
_entity_poly.pdbx_strand_id
1 'polypeptide(L)'
;MVQVLDCTLRDGGYYTNWDFKSDLVDTYVDSVSRLPIEYVELGYVNDDMDGYYGEYFFLRPAKLQAIRNKLRPDQKLVVMLDGKSATPDRVAPLFGHLVGIVDGVRITANPEKLEDALVLAREFKKLGLMVGFNIMYLSTYQDDLAKLQLVIDEPESYDSLALVDSYGGCAPAKVKYAIEEMRKLVPTRAIGFHGHDNMCLAFANTLAAIEGGADIVDGTFTGMGRGAGNVRTETVLIHLDREASNQDLDYQALANVVAPFEVMRKEYEWGTNLPYMLSGANSLPQKDVMDWLAKSRYSVISIIRALQQQSGQDVDRTPYPDVGQLGLSPKNALLVGGGPSVAQHVDAIRDLVERHDAVVIFSSSRHLALASAIGGRQLLCLPGHDALRAGMDKLSHISAAVVAAPPRVPGCVPAGLSIPVYQTAPLASPYEGPDKGPVSDSGPMALGLGVVEALGAENCWLVGFDGYDTASLAEQELSREVQASLDAFAAAHGAASIASVTPTRYRVKRRSLHGLVAAV
;
A
#
# COMPACT_ATOMS: atom_id res chain seq x y z
N MET A 1 5.43 -25.64 -25.67
CA MET A 1 5.70 -25.64 -24.21
C MET A 1 5.49 -24.22 -23.75
N VAL A 2 4.77 -24.01 -22.65
CA VAL A 2 4.56 -22.66 -22.10
C VAL A 2 5.88 -22.10 -21.58
N GLN A 3 6.10 -20.80 -21.76
CA GLN A 3 7.25 -20.06 -21.26
C GLN A 3 6.91 -19.42 -19.91
N VAL A 4 7.88 -19.33 -19.01
CA VAL A 4 7.76 -18.69 -17.70
C VAL A 4 8.44 -17.33 -17.72
N LEU A 5 7.71 -16.32 -17.24
CA LEU A 5 8.23 -14.98 -16.98
C LEU A 5 8.28 -14.76 -15.47
N ASP A 6 9.48 -14.54 -14.93
CA ASP A 6 9.62 -14.13 -13.52
C ASP A 6 9.70 -12.60 -13.41
N CYS A 7 8.86 -12.03 -12.55
CA CYS A 7 8.77 -10.59 -12.33
C CYS A 7 8.98 -10.20 -10.86
N THR A 8 9.75 -11.00 -10.10
CA THR A 8 9.92 -10.84 -8.65
C THR A 8 10.44 -9.46 -8.27
N LEU A 9 11.47 -8.96 -8.95
CA LEU A 9 12.06 -7.65 -8.64
C LEU A 9 11.19 -6.48 -9.11
N ARG A 10 10.39 -6.67 -10.18
CA ARG A 10 9.47 -5.63 -10.65
C ARG A 10 8.26 -5.49 -9.75
N ASP A 11 7.51 -6.57 -9.56
CA ASP A 11 6.23 -6.50 -8.85
C ASP A 11 6.41 -6.55 -7.32
N GLY A 12 7.44 -7.26 -6.85
CA GLY A 12 7.81 -7.30 -5.44
C GLY A 12 8.45 -6.02 -4.91
N GLY A 13 8.98 -5.15 -5.79
CA GLY A 13 9.64 -3.91 -5.39
C GLY A 13 8.76 -2.96 -4.58
N TYR A 14 7.44 -3.11 -4.61
CA TYR A 14 6.50 -2.32 -3.81
C TYR A 14 6.88 -2.23 -2.32
N TYR A 15 7.36 -3.33 -1.71
CA TYR A 15 7.69 -3.38 -0.29
C TYR A 15 8.98 -2.66 0.10
N THR A 16 9.87 -2.45 -0.87
CA THR A 16 11.22 -1.92 -0.64
C THR A 16 11.46 -0.59 -1.36
N ASN A 17 10.39 0.04 -1.85
CA ASN A 17 10.46 1.16 -2.79
C ASN A 17 11.32 0.85 -4.02
N TRP A 18 11.34 -0.41 -4.48
CA TRP A 18 12.19 -0.89 -5.58
C TRP A 18 13.69 -0.69 -5.32
N ASP A 19 14.10 -0.65 -4.05
CA ASP A 19 15.50 -0.74 -3.65
C ASP A 19 15.78 -2.13 -3.08
N PHE A 20 16.76 -2.83 -3.63
CA PHE A 20 17.10 -4.19 -3.22
C PHE A 20 18.58 -4.27 -2.89
N LYS A 21 18.91 -5.01 -1.83
CA LYS A 21 20.31 -5.26 -1.49
C LYS A 21 20.99 -6.02 -2.63
N SER A 22 22.24 -5.64 -2.93
CA SER A 22 22.97 -6.19 -4.07
C SER A 22 23.19 -7.70 -3.99
N ASP A 23 23.41 -8.23 -2.78
CA ASP A 23 23.58 -9.66 -2.50
C ASP A 23 22.31 -10.48 -2.79
N LEU A 24 21.14 -9.93 -2.46
CA LEU A 24 19.84 -10.50 -2.80
C LEU A 24 19.66 -10.58 -4.32
N VAL A 25 19.97 -9.49 -5.02
CA VAL A 25 19.86 -9.42 -6.48
C VAL A 25 20.84 -10.40 -7.14
N ASP A 26 22.08 -10.45 -6.68
CA ASP A 26 23.07 -11.38 -7.22
C ASP A 26 22.62 -12.83 -7.03
N THR A 27 22.10 -13.17 -5.85
CA THR A 27 21.51 -14.49 -5.57
C THR A 27 20.34 -14.80 -6.50
N TYR A 28 19.45 -13.82 -6.74
CA TYR A 28 18.33 -13.95 -7.66
C TYR A 28 18.79 -14.22 -9.09
N VAL A 29 19.68 -13.37 -9.64
CA VAL A 29 20.13 -13.49 -11.04
C VAL A 29 20.94 -14.76 -11.26
N ASP A 30 21.84 -15.11 -10.33
CA ASP A 30 22.66 -16.32 -10.43
C ASP A 30 21.79 -17.59 -10.38
N SER A 31 20.67 -17.55 -9.65
CA SER A 31 19.73 -18.67 -9.59
C SER A 31 18.82 -18.74 -10.82
N VAL A 32 18.24 -17.60 -11.23
CA VAL A 32 17.35 -17.51 -12.41
C VAL A 32 18.08 -17.90 -13.70
N SER A 33 19.38 -17.61 -13.80
CA SER A 33 20.20 -18.05 -14.95
C SER A 33 20.31 -19.58 -15.08
N ARG A 34 19.98 -20.35 -14.05
CA ARG A 34 20.01 -21.82 -14.03
C ARG A 34 18.62 -22.46 -14.10
N LEU A 35 17.56 -21.66 -14.00
CA LEU A 35 16.18 -22.14 -13.98
C LEU A 35 15.54 -22.03 -15.38
N PRO A 36 14.53 -22.88 -15.70
CA PRO A 36 13.78 -22.81 -16.95
C PRO A 36 12.78 -21.64 -16.91
N ILE A 37 13.33 -20.43 -16.90
CA ILE A 37 12.64 -19.15 -16.96
C ILE A 37 13.11 -18.44 -18.23
N GLU A 38 12.21 -18.18 -19.18
CA GLU A 38 12.54 -17.58 -20.47
C GLU A 38 12.56 -16.05 -20.41
N TYR A 39 11.76 -15.43 -19.55
CA TYR A 39 11.71 -13.97 -19.41
C TYR A 39 12.02 -13.54 -17.98
N VAL A 40 12.92 -12.58 -17.84
CA VAL A 40 13.30 -11.98 -16.56
C VAL A 40 12.89 -10.52 -16.58
N GLU A 41 11.91 -10.15 -15.77
CA GLU A 41 11.42 -8.77 -15.64
C GLU A 41 11.95 -8.12 -14.36
N LEU A 42 12.86 -7.16 -14.51
CA LEU A 42 13.58 -6.60 -13.36
C LEU A 42 12.86 -5.46 -12.65
N GLY A 43 12.14 -4.60 -13.37
CA GLY A 43 11.69 -3.34 -12.81
C GLY A 43 11.17 -2.38 -13.87
N TYR A 44 11.19 -1.10 -13.53
CA TYR A 44 10.67 -0.03 -14.37
C TYR A 44 11.77 0.85 -14.96
N VAL A 45 11.42 1.49 -16.08
CA VAL A 45 12.16 2.63 -16.63
C VAL A 45 11.21 3.81 -16.64
N ASN A 46 11.50 4.81 -15.80
CA ASN A 46 10.68 6.01 -15.64
C ASN A 46 11.53 7.28 -15.74
N ASP A 47 10.86 8.40 -16.03
CA ASP A 47 11.38 9.75 -15.81
C ASP A 47 11.40 10.10 -14.31
N ASP A 48 12.06 11.21 -13.98
CA ASP A 48 12.08 11.74 -12.61
C ASP A 48 10.67 11.96 -12.07
N MET A 49 10.46 11.59 -10.80
CA MET A 49 9.15 11.58 -10.16
C MET A 49 9.24 12.08 -8.71
N ASP A 50 8.17 12.71 -8.24
CA ASP A 50 8.05 13.14 -6.85
C ASP A 50 8.03 11.94 -5.90
N GLY A 51 8.91 11.95 -4.90
CA GLY A 51 9.04 10.90 -3.90
C GLY A 51 10.36 10.14 -4.01
N TYR A 52 10.57 9.18 -3.10
CA TYR A 52 11.73 8.29 -3.16
C TYR A 52 11.33 6.97 -3.80
N TYR A 53 12.04 6.62 -4.87
CA TYR A 53 12.01 5.30 -5.48
C TYR A 53 13.44 4.84 -5.75
N GLY A 54 13.68 3.55 -5.55
CA GLY A 54 14.97 2.90 -5.61
C GLY A 54 15.43 2.55 -7.02
N GLU A 55 16.56 1.86 -7.09
CA GLU A 55 17.27 1.54 -8.33
C GLU A 55 16.40 0.81 -9.36
N TYR A 56 15.54 -0.13 -8.92
CA TYR A 56 14.72 -0.96 -9.81
C TYR A 56 13.46 -0.24 -10.31
N PHE A 57 13.21 0.99 -9.85
CA PHE A 57 12.17 1.85 -10.40
C PHE A 57 12.68 2.75 -11.53
N PHE A 58 14.00 2.97 -11.59
CA PHE A 58 14.69 3.82 -12.55
C PHE A 58 15.84 3.08 -13.24
N LEU A 59 15.58 1.86 -13.72
CA LEU A 59 16.64 0.97 -14.21
C LEU A 59 17.53 1.67 -15.24
N ARG A 60 18.83 1.70 -14.94
CA ARG A 60 19.86 2.36 -15.76
C ARG A 60 20.69 1.34 -16.55
N PRO A 61 21.36 1.76 -17.63
CA PRO A 61 22.07 0.85 -18.54
C PRO A 61 23.12 -0.01 -17.86
N ALA A 62 23.89 0.58 -16.93
CA ALA A 62 24.95 -0.13 -16.23
C ALA A 62 24.42 -1.34 -15.43
N LYS A 63 23.29 -1.17 -14.73
CA LYS A 63 22.66 -2.25 -13.96
C LYS A 63 22.09 -3.32 -14.89
N LEU A 64 21.37 -2.89 -15.94
CA LEU A 64 20.79 -3.80 -16.93
C LEU A 64 21.86 -4.62 -17.64
N GLN A 65 22.98 -3.99 -18.05
CA GLN A 65 24.10 -4.69 -18.68
C GLN A 65 24.77 -5.69 -17.75
N ALA A 66 24.97 -5.32 -16.47
CA ALA A 66 25.54 -6.22 -15.48
C ALA A 66 24.70 -7.49 -15.30
N ILE A 67 23.37 -7.35 -15.29
CA ILE A 67 22.44 -8.48 -15.19
C ILE A 67 22.40 -9.28 -16.49
N ARG A 68 22.31 -8.62 -17.65
CA ARG A 68 22.33 -9.27 -18.97
C ARG A 68 23.56 -10.17 -19.15
N ASN A 69 24.73 -9.76 -18.64
CA ASN A 69 25.96 -10.55 -18.70
C ASN A 69 25.94 -11.85 -17.88
N LYS A 70 25.01 -11.97 -16.91
CA LYS A 70 24.85 -13.16 -16.06
C LYS A 70 23.75 -14.10 -16.56
N LEU A 71 22.76 -13.57 -17.29
CA LEU A 71 21.66 -14.36 -17.85
C LEU A 71 22.14 -15.24 -19.00
N ARG A 72 21.43 -16.34 -19.25
CA ARG A 72 21.74 -17.19 -20.41
C ARG A 72 21.36 -16.48 -21.72
N PRO A 73 22.02 -16.81 -22.85
CA PRO A 73 21.70 -16.21 -24.14
C PRO A 73 20.26 -16.40 -24.63
N ASP A 74 19.59 -17.49 -24.21
CA ASP A 74 18.19 -17.79 -24.54
C ASP A 74 17.17 -17.03 -23.68
N GLN A 75 17.60 -16.47 -22.54
CA GLN A 75 16.74 -15.71 -21.66
C GLN A 75 16.58 -14.28 -22.16
N LYS A 76 15.35 -13.79 -22.12
CA LYS A 76 14.98 -12.43 -22.51
C LYS A 76 14.89 -11.55 -21.27
N LEU A 77 15.61 -10.43 -21.31
CA LEU A 77 15.57 -9.39 -20.30
C LEU A 77 14.52 -8.36 -20.69
N VAL A 78 13.48 -8.20 -19.87
CA VAL A 78 12.41 -7.23 -20.11
C VAL A 78 12.28 -6.25 -18.95
N VAL A 79 11.71 -5.09 -19.24
CA VAL A 79 11.40 -4.05 -18.25
C VAL A 79 9.96 -3.57 -18.44
N MET A 80 9.38 -2.97 -17.42
CA MET A 80 8.03 -2.44 -17.47
C MET A 80 8.00 -0.91 -17.64
N LEU A 81 7.00 -0.42 -18.34
CA LEU A 81 6.59 0.97 -18.40
C LEU A 81 5.13 1.08 -17.98
N ASP A 82 4.80 2.03 -17.10
CA ASP A 82 3.39 2.36 -16.88
C ASP A 82 2.86 3.13 -18.09
N GLY A 83 1.86 2.60 -18.80
CA GLY A 83 1.31 3.24 -20.00
C GLY A 83 0.79 4.65 -19.74
N LYS A 84 0.53 5.03 -18.48
CA LYS A 84 0.11 6.38 -18.09
C LYS A 84 1.28 7.33 -17.80
N SER A 85 2.50 6.82 -17.58
CA SER A 85 3.63 7.63 -17.10
C SER A 85 4.49 8.22 -18.21
N ALA A 86 4.28 7.83 -19.48
CA ALA A 86 5.08 8.30 -20.59
C ALA A 86 4.25 8.79 -21.78
N THR A 87 4.80 9.79 -22.46
CA THR A 87 4.33 10.25 -23.75
C THR A 87 5.22 9.70 -24.87
N PRO A 88 4.74 9.63 -26.13
CA PRO A 88 5.48 9.00 -27.24
C PRO A 88 6.87 9.62 -27.47
N ASP A 89 7.02 10.93 -27.27
CA ASP A 89 8.29 11.64 -27.40
C ASP A 89 9.33 11.28 -26.32
N ARG A 90 8.90 10.70 -25.19
CA ARG A 90 9.78 10.23 -24.11
C ARG A 90 10.33 8.83 -24.34
N VAL A 91 9.74 8.03 -25.25
CA VAL A 91 10.16 6.65 -25.52
C VAL A 91 11.62 6.58 -25.99
N ALA A 92 12.00 7.35 -27.00
CA ALA A 92 13.37 7.33 -27.51
C ALA A 92 14.43 7.82 -26.50
N PRO A 93 14.23 8.93 -25.77
CA PRO A 93 15.12 9.34 -24.68
C PRO A 93 15.30 8.28 -23.58
N LEU A 94 14.21 7.64 -23.15
CA LEU A 94 14.23 6.68 -22.04
C LEU A 94 14.79 5.31 -22.44
N PHE A 95 14.54 4.85 -23.67
CA PHE A 95 14.83 3.47 -24.07
C PHE A 95 15.82 3.33 -25.23
N GLY A 96 16.09 4.38 -25.99
CA GLY A 96 16.99 4.31 -27.15
C GLY A 96 18.40 3.81 -26.78
N HIS A 97 18.85 4.15 -25.58
CA HIS A 97 20.15 3.73 -25.04
C HIS A 97 20.12 2.35 -24.33
N LEU A 98 18.94 1.71 -24.26
CA LEU A 98 18.74 0.36 -23.74
C LEU A 98 18.65 -0.70 -24.85
N VAL A 99 18.52 -0.27 -26.12
CA VAL A 99 18.51 -1.16 -27.28
C VAL A 99 19.81 -1.97 -27.32
N GLY A 100 19.67 -3.30 -27.41
CA GLY A 100 20.79 -4.25 -27.36
C GLY A 100 21.16 -4.71 -25.95
N ILE A 101 20.60 -4.10 -24.90
CA ILE A 101 20.72 -4.54 -23.50
C ILE A 101 19.46 -5.27 -23.06
N VAL A 102 18.30 -4.66 -23.29
CA VAL A 102 16.98 -5.26 -23.04
C VAL A 102 16.37 -5.79 -24.33
N ASP A 103 15.66 -6.91 -24.23
CA ASP A 103 14.99 -7.55 -25.36
C ASP A 103 13.63 -6.91 -25.64
N GLY A 104 12.97 -6.37 -24.62
CA GLY A 104 11.66 -5.74 -24.78
C GLY A 104 11.16 -4.94 -23.59
N VAL A 105 10.02 -4.28 -23.83
CA VAL A 105 9.27 -3.53 -22.83
C VAL A 105 7.88 -4.13 -22.68
N ARG A 106 7.39 -4.16 -21.44
CA ARG A 106 6.00 -4.47 -21.11
C ARG A 106 5.26 -3.20 -20.71
N ILE A 107 4.13 -2.93 -21.35
CA ILE A 107 3.34 -1.71 -21.13
C ILE A 107 2.07 -2.11 -20.38
N THR A 108 1.85 -1.51 -19.21
CA THR A 108 0.54 -1.64 -18.53
C THR A 108 -0.52 -0.90 -19.35
N ALA A 109 -1.60 -1.59 -19.68
CA ALA A 109 -2.67 -1.02 -20.48
C ALA A 109 -4.01 -1.17 -19.76
N ASN A 110 -4.69 -0.05 -19.56
CA ASN A 110 -6.10 -0.06 -19.15
C ASN A 110 -6.95 -0.33 -20.42
N PRO A 111 -7.89 -1.29 -20.42
CA PRO A 111 -8.83 -1.50 -21.52
C PRO A 111 -9.54 -0.21 -22.01
N GLU A 112 -9.77 0.75 -21.13
CA GLU A 112 -10.40 2.04 -21.49
C GLU A 112 -9.45 3.04 -22.15
N LYS A 113 -8.13 2.77 -22.12
CA LYS A 113 -7.06 3.64 -22.63
C LYS A 113 -6.06 2.88 -23.52
N LEU A 114 -6.56 1.93 -24.31
CA LEU A 114 -5.70 1.12 -25.19
C LEU A 114 -5.03 1.96 -26.30
N GLU A 115 -5.66 3.04 -26.74
CA GLU A 115 -5.09 3.95 -27.74
C GLU A 115 -3.75 4.52 -27.27
N ASP A 116 -3.67 5.02 -26.02
CA ASP A 116 -2.43 5.53 -25.43
C ASP A 116 -1.32 4.47 -25.46
N ALA A 117 -1.66 3.24 -25.08
CA ALA A 117 -0.72 2.12 -25.06
C ALA A 117 -0.25 1.72 -26.48
N LEU A 118 -1.14 1.76 -27.48
CA LEU A 118 -0.81 1.49 -28.88
C LEU A 118 0.12 2.55 -29.47
N VAL A 119 -0.10 3.83 -29.15
CA VAL A 119 0.80 4.90 -29.61
C VAL A 119 2.21 4.67 -29.07
N LEU A 120 2.35 4.34 -27.77
CA LEU A 120 3.64 3.99 -27.18
C LEU A 120 4.25 2.76 -27.85
N ALA A 121 3.47 1.70 -28.05
CA ALA A 121 3.91 0.45 -28.68
C ALA A 121 4.54 0.70 -30.06
N ARG A 122 3.90 1.52 -30.90
CA ARG A 122 4.44 1.86 -32.23
C ARG A 122 5.82 2.55 -32.15
N GLU A 123 6.04 3.43 -31.17
CA GLU A 123 7.36 4.05 -30.96
C GLU A 123 8.41 3.02 -30.51
N PHE A 124 8.04 2.09 -29.63
CA PHE A 124 8.94 0.99 -29.23
C PHE A 124 9.31 0.06 -30.38
N LYS A 125 8.35 -0.27 -31.27
CA LYS A 125 8.63 -1.06 -32.47
C LYS A 125 9.62 -0.36 -33.40
N LYS A 126 9.57 0.98 -33.51
CA LYS A 126 10.57 1.75 -34.30
C LYS A 126 11.99 1.65 -33.72
N LEU A 127 12.12 1.50 -32.40
CA LEU A 127 13.42 1.26 -31.74
C LEU A 127 13.91 -0.19 -31.89
N GLY A 128 13.08 -1.10 -32.42
CA GLY A 128 13.41 -2.52 -32.58
C GLY A 128 13.27 -3.35 -31.31
N LEU A 129 12.59 -2.83 -30.28
CA LEU A 129 12.31 -3.56 -29.05
C LEU A 129 11.08 -4.46 -29.22
N MET A 130 11.08 -5.61 -28.53
CA MET A 130 9.85 -6.37 -28.35
C MET A 130 8.88 -5.57 -27.48
N VAL A 131 7.58 -5.66 -27.78
CA VAL A 131 6.52 -5.00 -27.02
C VAL A 131 5.54 -6.02 -26.48
N GLY A 132 5.39 -6.06 -25.17
CA GLY A 132 4.35 -6.82 -24.50
C GLY A 132 3.29 -5.90 -23.91
N PHE A 133 2.01 -6.23 -24.09
CA PHE A 133 0.94 -5.58 -23.35
C PHE A 133 0.58 -6.36 -22.09
N ASN A 134 0.39 -5.65 -20.98
CA ASN A 134 -0.22 -6.16 -19.76
C ASN A 134 -1.61 -5.51 -19.64
N ILE A 135 -2.62 -6.18 -20.18
CA ILE A 135 -4.01 -5.68 -20.16
C ILE A 135 -4.59 -5.91 -18.77
N MET A 136 -4.79 -4.81 -18.04
CA MET A 136 -5.27 -4.83 -16.65
C MET A 136 -6.76 -5.12 -16.56
N TYR A 137 -7.19 -5.64 -15.41
CA TYR A 137 -8.59 -5.79 -15.01
C TYR A 137 -9.38 -6.85 -15.80
N LEU A 138 -8.81 -8.05 -15.97
CA LEU A 138 -9.44 -9.17 -16.70
C LEU A 138 -10.93 -9.38 -16.34
N SER A 139 -11.31 -9.28 -15.08
CA SER A 139 -12.70 -9.47 -14.65
C SER A 139 -13.71 -8.52 -15.32
N THR A 140 -13.26 -7.38 -15.86
CA THR A 140 -14.09 -6.36 -16.52
C THR A 140 -14.39 -6.64 -18.00
N TYR A 141 -13.62 -7.51 -18.64
CA TYR A 141 -13.73 -7.80 -20.07
C TYR A 141 -13.64 -9.29 -20.44
N GLN A 142 -13.42 -10.20 -19.48
CA GLN A 142 -13.35 -11.65 -19.72
C GLN A 142 -14.59 -12.25 -20.41
N ASP A 143 -15.73 -11.57 -20.34
CA ASP A 143 -17.00 -11.97 -20.99
C ASP A 143 -17.30 -11.19 -22.28
N ASP A 144 -16.49 -10.17 -22.60
CA ASP A 144 -16.66 -9.30 -23.77
C ASP A 144 -15.30 -8.78 -24.25
N LEU A 145 -14.62 -9.60 -25.06
CA LEU A 145 -13.31 -9.26 -25.63
C LEU A 145 -13.37 -8.16 -26.69
N ALA A 146 -14.57 -7.74 -27.15
CA ALA A 146 -14.69 -6.61 -28.06
C ALA A 146 -14.20 -5.31 -27.42
N LYS A 147 -14.12 -5.25 -26.08
CA LYS A 147 -13.45 -4.14 -25.37
C LYS A 147 -11.96 -4.02 -25.70
N LEU A 148 -11.35 -5.07 -26.25
CA LEU A 148 -9.94 -5.08 -26.66
C LEU A 148 -9.76 -4.92 -28.17
N GLN A 149 -10.81 -4.52 -28.90
CA GLN A 149 -10.82 -4.46 -30.37
C GLN A 149 -9.62 -3.71 -30.95
N LEU A 150 -9.22 -2.58 -30.35
CA LEU A 150 -8.07 -1.79 -30.80
C LEU A 150 -6.77 -2.60 -30.87
N VAL A 151 -6.53 -3.47 -29.89
CA VAL A 151 -5.32 -4.31 -29.85
C VAL A 151 -5.49 -5.56 -30.70
N ILE A 152 -6.72 -6.04 -30.89
CA ILE A 152 -7.03 -7.15 -31.80
C ILE A 152 -6.80 -6.73 -33.26
N ASP A 153 -7.14 -5.49 -33.61
CA ASP A 153 -7.04 -4.96 -34.98
C ASP A 153 -5.61 -4.56 -35.39
N GLU A 154 -4.70 -4.36 -34.44
CA GLU A 154 -3.30 -3.98 -34.69
C GLU A 154 -2.30 -4.99 -34.13
N PRO A 155 -2.37 -6.28 -34.51
CA PRO A 155 -1.50 -7.30 -33.96
C PRO A 155 0.00 -6.98 -34.21
N GLU A 156 0.35 -6.31 -35.31
CA GLU A 156 1.73 -5.90 -35.64
C GLU A 156 2.37 -4.91 -34.68
N SER A 157 1.58 -4.20 -33.87
CA SER A 157 2.07 -3.21 -32.92
C SER A 157 2.71 -3.85 -31.67
N TYR A 158 2.54 -5.16 -31.44
CA TYR A 158 3.06 -5.86 -30.27
C TYR A 158 3.49 -7.31 -30.58
N ASP A 159 4.24 -7.91 -29.67
CA ASP A 159 4.75 -9.27 -29.77
C ASP A 159 4.01 -10.23 -28.84
N SER A 160 3.53 -9.72 -27.69
CA SER A 160 2.74 -10.49 -26.73
C SER A 160 1.64 -9.67 -26.04
N LEU A 161 0.58 -10.34 -25.62
CA LEU A 161 -0.52 -9.76 -24.84
C LEU A 161 -0.82 -10.64 -23.62
N ALA A 162 -0.55 -10.13 -22.42
CA ALA A 162 -0.88 -10.78 -21.17
C ALA A 162 -2.24 -10.28 -20.64
N LEU A 163 -3.12 -11.23 -20.31
CA LEU A 163 -4.36 -10.96 -19.58
C LEU A 163 -4.06 -10.94 -18.07
N VAL A 164 -4.34 -9.83 -17.39
CA VAL A 164 -3.95 -9.62 -15.99
C VAL A 164 -5.17 -9.69 -15.08
N ASP A 165 -5.20 -10.67 -14.17
CA ASP A 165 -6.19 -10.76 -13.08
C ASP A 165 -5.84 -9.75 -11.98
N SER A 166 -5.98 -8.45 -12.28
CA SER A 166 -5.52 -7.35 -11.42
C SER A 166 -6.18 -7.33 -10.04
N TYR A 167 -7.34 -7.95 -9.88
CA TYR A 167 -8.03 -8.03 -8.59
C TYR A 167 -7.84 -9.40 -7.89
N GLY A 168 -7.29 -10.40 -8.57
CA GLY A 168 -7.07 -11.76 -8.05
C GLY A 168 -8.37 -12.52 -7.77
N GLY A 169 -9.40 -12.22 -8.55
CA GLY A 169 -10.78 -12.69 -8.34
C GLY A 169 -11.34 -13.55 -9.47
N CYS A 170 -10.60 -13.71 -10.58
CA CYS A 170 -11.08 -14.48 -11.71
C CYS A 170 -11.19 -15.97 -11.35
N ALA A 171 -12.22 -16.64 -11.89
CA ALA A 171 -12.39 -18.07 -11.73
C ALA A 171 -11.61 -18.83 -12.83
N PRO A 172 -11.06 -20.04 -12.56
CA PRO A 172 -10.27 -20.80 -13.53
C PRO A 172 -10.99 -21.01 -14.88
N ALA A 173 -12.28 -21.33 -14.85
CA ALA A 173 -13.08 -21.51 -16.06
C ALA A 173 -13.19 -20.24 -16.91
N LYS A 174 -13.26 -19.06 -16.27
CA LYS A 174 -13.31 -17.77 -16.97
C LYS A 174 -11.96 -17.40 -17.56
N VAL A 175 -10.87 -17.68 -16.84
CA VAL A 175 -9.50 -17.48 -17.35
C VAL A 175 -9.26 -18.35 -18.58
N LYS A 176 -9.55 -19.65 -18.50
CA LYS A 176 -9.43 -20.57 -19.65
C LYS A 176 -10.21 -20.07 -20.85
N TYR A 177 -11.49 -19.74 -20.65
CA TYR A 177 -12.35 -19.20 -21.71
C TYR A 177 -11.76 -17.94 -22.36
N ALA A 178 -11.32 -16.96 -21.55
CA ALA A 178 -10.77 -15.72 -22.07
C ALA A 178 -9.48 -15.94 -22.90
N ILE A 179 -8.62 -16.87 -22.48
CA ILE A 179 -7.40 -17.24 -23.21
C ILE A 179 -7.76 -17.96 -24.53
N GLU A 180 -8.68 -18.92 -24.50
CA GLU A 180 -9.14 -19.65 -25.70
C GLU A 180 -9.76 -18.71 -26.75
N GLU A 181 -10.60 -17.76 -26.31
CA GLU A 181 -11.21 -16.79 -27.21
C GLU A 181 -10.15 -15.80 -27.74
N MET A 182 -9.25 -15.31 -26.89
CA MET A 182 -8.17 -14.42 -27.33
C MET A 182 -7.26 -15.12 -28.35
N ARG A 183 -6.96 -16.41 -28.17
CA ARG A 183 -6.19 -17.22 -29.15
C ARG A 183 -6.83 -17.24 -30.52
N LYS A 184 -8.17 -17.29 -30.60
CA LYS A 184 -8.89 -17.25 -31.88
C LYS A 184 -8.78 -15.88 -32.56
N LEU A 185 -8.76 -14.81 -31.77
CA LEU A 185 -8.73 -13.42 -32.24
C LEU A 185 -7.34 -12.98 -32.68
N VAL A 186 -6.28 -13.39 -31.97
CA VAL A 186 -4.88 -13.02 -32.27
C VAL A 186 -3.97 -14.25 -32.42
N PRO A 187 -4.22 -15.11 -33.42
CA PRO A 187 -3.57 -16.43 -33.51
C PRO A 187 -2.05 -16.37 -33.71
N THR A 188 -1.52 -15.24 -34.18
CA THR A 188 -0.10 -15.04 -34.49
C THR A 188 0.70 -14.39 -33.36
N ARG A 189 0.06 -13.99 -32.26
CA ARG A 189 0.69 -13.28 -31.13
C ARG A 189 0.84 -14.19 -29.93
N ALA A 190 1.86 -13.90 -29.10
CA ALA A 190 2.03 -14.61 -27.84
C ALA A 190 0.93 -14.17 -26.86
N ILE A 191 0.24 -15.11 -26.22
CA ILE A 191 -0.79 -14.81 -25.22
C ILE A 191 -0.25 -15.17 -23.84
N GLY A 192 -0.26 -14.20 -22.94
CA GLY A 192 0.21 -14.34 -21.58
C GLY A 192 -0.92 -14.38 -20.55
N PHE A 193 -0.63 -14.87 -19.36
CA PHE A 193 -1.49 -14.70 -18.18
C PHE A 193 -0.68 -14.25 -16.96
N HIS A 194 -1.23 -13.28 -16.23
CA HIS A 194 -0.67 -12.79 -14.97
C HIS A 194 -1.72 -12.88 -13.87
N GLY A 195 -1.53 -13.81 -12.93
CA GLY A 195 -2.49 -14.12 -11.87
C GLY A 195 -2.07 -13.58 -10.51
N HIS A 196 -2.98 -12.84 -9.85
CA HIS A 196 -2.86 -12.45 -8.45
C HIS A 196 -3.55 -13.44 -7.51
N ASP A 197 -3.05 -13.59 -6.28
CA ASP A 197 -3.46 -14.68 -5.37
C ASP A 197 -4.47 -14.27 -4.29
N ASN A 198 -5.24 -13.21 -4.52
CA ASN A 198 -6.25 -12.70 -3.58
C ASN A 198 -7.22 -13.78 -3.10
N MET A 199 -7.74 -14.60 -4.01
CA MET A 199 -8.65 -15.69 -3.69
C MET A 199 -7.96 -17.06 -3.51
N CYS A 200 -6.64 -17.10 -3.39
CA CYS A 200 -5.83 -18.34 -3.44
C CYS A 200 -6.02 -19.13 -4.75
N LEU A 201 -6.32 -18.43 -5.85
CA LEU A 201 -6.61 -19.03 -7.15
C LEU A 201 -5.51 -18.77 -8.19
N ALA A 202 -4.43 -18.05 -7.88
CA ALA A 202 -3.44 -17.65 -8.89
C ALA A 202 -2.83 -18.86 -9.59
N PHE A 203 -2.45 -19.90 -8.83
CA PHE A 203 -1.90 -21.13 -9.40
C PHE A 203 -2.93 -21.88 -10.25
N ALA A 204 -4.16 -22.06 -9.74
CA ALA A 204 -5.23 -22.72 -10.49
C ALA A 204 -5.60 -21.98 -11.79
N ASN A 205 -5.65 -20.64 -11.74
CA ASN A 205 -5.88 -19.78 -12.89
C ASN A 205 -4.73 -19.85 -13.88
N THR A 206 -3.48 -19.96 -13.41
CA THR A 206 -2.30 -20.16 -14.26
C THR A 206 -2.38 -21.49 -15.02
N LEU A 207 -2.75 -22.58 -14.35
CA LEU A 207 -2.96 -23.86 -15.01
C LEU A 207 -4.10 -23.80 -16.03
N ALA A 208 -5.22 -23.14 -15.68
CA ALA A 208 -6.34 -22.94 -16.59
C ALA A 208 -5.96 -22.09 -17.82
N ALA A 209 -5.09 -21.10 -17.66
CA ALA A 209 -4.55 -20.33 -18.79
C ALA A 209 -3.66 -21.20 -19.70
N ILE A 210 -2.81 -22.05 -19.12
CA ILE A 210 -1.99 -23.01 -19.88
C ILE A 210 -2.91 -23.95 -20.68
N GLU A 211 -3.94 -24.51 -20.04
CA GLU A 211 -4.93 -25.36 -20.72
C GLU A 211 -5.68 -24.63 -21.85
N GLY A 212 -5.91 -23.32 -21.70
CA GLY A 212 -6.54 -22.48 -22.73
C GLY A 212 -5.61 -22.11 -23.90
N GLY A 213 -4.31 -22.44 -23.82
CA GLY A 213 -3.34 -22.16 -24.86
C GLY A 213 -2.54 -20.86 -24.67
N ALA A 214 -2.30 -20.47 -23.41
CA ALA A 214 -1.34 -19.42 -23.09
C ALA A 214 0.10 -19.87 -23.46
N ASP A 215 0.86 -18.95 -24.05
CA ASP A 215 2.27 -19.15 -24.38
C ASP A 215 3.20 -18.71 -23.25
N ILE A 216 2.77 -17.74 -22.43
CA ILE A 216 3.57 -17.15 -21.37
C ILE A 216 2.76 -17.12 -20.07
N VAL A 217 3.37 -17.49 -18.95
CA VAL A 217 2.79 -17.30 -17.61
C VAL A 217 3.75 -16.52 -16.74
N ASP A 218 3.22 -15.47 -16.11
CA ASP A 218 3.98 -14.64 -15.18
C ASP A 218 3.94 -15.26 -13.78
N GLY A 219 5.04 -15.16 -13.04
CA GLY A 219 5.11 -15.49 -11.62
C GLY A 219 6.15 -14.66 -10.87
N THR A 220 6.17 -14.82 -9.55
CA THR A 220 7.24 -14.30 -8.69
C THR A 220 7.64 -15.33 -7.63
N PHE A 221 8.90 -15.36 -7.22
CA PHE A 221 9.35 -16.23 -6.15
C PHE A 221 8.62 -15.92 -4.85
N THR A 222 8.14 -16.96 -4.16
CA THR A 222 7.34 -16.84 -2.92
C THR A 222 6.07 -16.01 -3.07
N GLY A 223 5.66 -15.71 -4.31
CA GLY A 223 4.46 -14.95 -4.64
C GLY A 223 4.62 -13.46 -4.32
N MET A 224 5.86 -12.97 -4.19
CA MET A 224 6.15 -11.58 -3.88
C MET A 224 5.50 -10.64 -4.89
N GLY A 225 4.72 -9.68 -4.40
CA GLY A 225 3.95 -8.75 -5.23
C GLY A 225 2.97 -8.00 -4.34
N ARG A 226 2.39 -6.90 -4.84
CA ARG A 226 1.50 -6.08 -4.01
C ARG A 226 0.36 -6.93 -3.40
N GLY A 227 -0.06 -6.56 -2.19
CA GLY A 227 -1.26 -7.09 -1.56
C GLY A 227 -1.17 -8.58 -1.29
N ALA A 228 -2.04 -9.34 -1.95
CA ALA A 228 -2.09 -10.79 -1.80
C ALA A 228 -0.94 -11.53 -2.50
N GLY A 229 -0.18 -10.83 -3.36
CA GLY A 229 0.90 -11.40 -4.14
C GLY A 229 0.44 -12.01 -5.47
N ASN A 230 1.36 -12.74 -6.09
CA ASN A 230 1.20 -13.38 -7.40
C ASN A 230 1.24 -14.90 -7.28
N VAL A 231 1.01 -15.59 -8.40
CA VAL A 231 1.39 -17.01 -8.49
C VAL A 231 2.88 -17.18 -8.19
N ARG A 232 3.19 -18.23 -7.42
CA ARG A 232 4.55 -18.56 -6.99
C ARG A 232 5.33 -19.20 -8.13
N THR A 233 6.41 -18.57 -8.61
CA THR A 233 7.27 -19.09 -9.69
C THR A 233 7.72 -20.51 -9.38
N GLU A 234 8.14 -20.80 -8.15
CA GLU A 234 8.60 -22.13 -7.75
C GLU A 234 7.52 -23.21 -7.92
N THR A 235 6.24 -22.87 -7.71
CA THR A 235 5.13 -23.83 -7.90
C THR A 235 4.86 -24.10 -9.37
N VAL A 236 4.98 -23.08 -10.23
CA VAL A 236 4.84 -23.22 -11.68
C VAL A 236 5.97 -24.08 -12.24
N LEU A 237 7.23 -23.79 -11.88
CA LEU A 237 8.39 -24.54 -12.36
C LEU A 237 8.32 -26.02 -11.95
N ILE A 238 7.99 -26.31 -10.69
CA ILE A 238 7.85 -27.70 -10.21
C ILE A 238 6.71 -28.42 -10.93
N HIS A 239 5.60 -27.74 -11.24
CA HIS A 239 4.51 -28.35 -11.98
C HIS A 239 4.91 -28.69 -13.42
N LEU A 240 5.53 -27.75 -14.13
CA LEU A 240 5.95 -27.95 -15.52
C LEU A 240 7.03 -29.04 -15.65
N ASP A 241 7.98 -29.09 -14.71
CA ASP A 241 9.01 -30.15 -14.63
C ASP A 241 8.37 -31.54 -14.49
N ARG A 242 7.35 -31.67 -13.63
CA ARG A 242 6.60 -32.91 -13.43
C ARG A 242 5.83 -33.35 -14.67
N GLU A 243 5.16 -32.42 -15.36
CA GLU A 243 4.41 -32.72 -16.60
C GLU A 243 5.34 -33.12 -17.75
N ALA A 244 6.51 -32.47 -17.87
CA ALA A 244 7.48 -32.75 -18.92
C ALA A 244 8.20 -34.10 -18.77
N SER A 245 8.03 -34.80 -17.63
CA SER A 245 8.68 -36.09 -17.32
C SER A 245 10.21 -36.06 -17.43
N ASN A 246 10.83 -34.88 -17.35
CA ASN A 246 12.27 -34.66 -17.57
C ASN A 246 12.88 -33.99 -16.34
N GLN A 247 13.78 -34.70 -15.64
CA GLN A 247 14.25 -34.45 -14.27
C GLN A 247 15.30 -33.31 -14.12
N ASP A 248 15.26 -32.27 -14.95
CA ASP A 248 16.38 -31.30 -15.07
C ASP A 248 16.14 -29.96 -14.34
N LEU A 249 15.08 -29.84 -13.52
CA LEU A 249 14.94 -28.66 -12.65
C LEU A 249 16.05 -28.60 -11.59
N ASP A 250 16.82 -27.52 -11.62
CA ASP A 250 17.89 -27.26 -10.66
C ASP A 250 17.32 -26.85 -9.29
N TYR A 251 17.01 -27.84 -8.46
CA TYR A 251 16.47 -27.61 -7.11
C TYR A 251 17.42 -26.84 -6.19
N GLN A 252 18.74 -26.85 -6.43
CA GLN A 252 19.68 -26.06 -5.66
C GLN A 252 19.54 -24.58 -6.00
N ALA A 253 19.48 -24.24 -7.29
CA ALA A 253 19.20 -22.87 -7.73
C ALA A 253 17.82 -22.41 -7.22
N LEU A 254 16.81 -23.27 -7.29
CA LEU A 254 15.47 -22.96 -6.80
C LEU A 254 15.46 -22.68 -5.28
N ALA A 255 16.14 -23.51 -4.49
CA ALA A 255 16.24 -23.31 -3.05
C ALA A 255 17.01 -22.03 -2.70
N ASN A 256 18.09 -21.73 -3.43
CA ASN A 256 18.91 -20.54 -3.21
C ASN A 256 18.13 -19.24 -3.42
N VAL A 257 17.27 -19.18 -4.44
CA VAL A 257 16.44 -17.99 -4.68
C VAL A 257 15.25 -17.92 -3.73
N VAL A 258 14.58 -19.04 -3.43
CA VAL A 258 13.40 -19.04 -2.54
C VAL A 258 13.75 -18.64 -1.10
N ALA A 259 14.89 -19.11 -0.58
CA ALA A 259 15.25 -18.91 0.82
C ALA A 259 15.27 -17.44 1.30
N PRO A 260 15.96 -16.50 0.63
CA PRO A 260 15.97 -15.10 1.05
C PRO A 260 14.61 -14.40 0.85
N PHE A 261 13.85 -14.73 -0.20
CA PHE A 261 12.51 -14.18 -0.39
C PHE A 261 11.52 -14.71 0.67
N GLU A 262 11.68 -15.92 1.20
CA GLU A 262 10.88 -16.41 2.34
C GLU A 262 11.19 -15.66 3.64
N VAL A 263 12.43 -15.18 3.83
CA VAL A 263 12.77 -14.30 4.96
C VAL A 263 12.03 -12.97 4.80
N MET A 264 12.11 -12.36 3.61
CA MET A 264 11.39 -11.13 3.32
C MET A 264 9.87 -11.30 3.43
N ARG A 265 9.30 -12.44 3.02
CA ARG A 265 7.86 -12.72 3.16
C ARG A 265 7.41 -12.65 4.61
N LYS A 266 8.23 -13.12 5.54
CA LYS A 266 7.95 -13.04 6.98
C LYS A 266 8.11 -11.63 7.53
N GLU A 267 8.97 -10.82 6.94
CA GLU A 267 9.22 -9.43 7.35
C GLU A 267 8.11 -8.48 6.85
N TYR A 268 7.72 -8.62 5.58
CA TYR A 268 6.75 -7.73 4.92
C TYR A 268 5.34 -8.30 4.86
N GLU A 269 5.16 -9.57 5.24
CA GLU A 269 3.87 -10.24 5.40
C GLU A 269 2.95 -10.18 4.16
N TRP A 270 3.53 -10.26 2.95
CA TRP A 270 2.72 -10.42 1.75
C TRP A 270 2.03 -11.79 1.69
N GLY A 271 0.88 -11.82 1.03
CA GLY A 271 0.02 -12.99 0.98
C GLY A 271 -1.43 -12.63 1.26
N THR A 272 -2.34 -13.49 0.84
CA THR A 272 -3.77 -13.25 1.02
C THR A 272 -4.19 -13.23 2.50
N ASN A 273 -5.21 -12.44 2.79
CA ASN A 273 -5.91 -12.37 4.06
C ASN A 273 -7.38 -12.03 3.79
N LEU A 274 -8.23 -12.05 4.82
CA LEU A 274 -9.67 -11.83 4.64
C LEU A 274 -10.03 -10.52 3.87
N PRO A 275 -9.41 -9.36 4.16
CA PRO A 275 -9.56 -8.15 3.33
C PRO A 275 -9.24 -8.37 1.84
N TYR A 276 -8.12 -9.01 1.52
CA TYR A 276 -7.74 -9.26 0.12
C TYR A 276 -8.63 -10.29 -0.56
N MET A 277 -9.09 -11.33 0.16
CA MET A 277 -10.08 -12.26 -0.37
C MET A 277 -11.37 -11.52 -0.74
N LEU A 278 -11.83 -10.61 0.12
CA LEU A 278 -13.03 -9.85 -0.16
C LEU A 278 -12.83 -8.82 -1.26
N SER A 279 -11.64 -8.23 -1.40
CA SER A 279 -11.34 -7.38 -2.54
C SER A 279 -11.35 -8.16 -3.84
N GLY A 280 -10.75 -9.35 -3.88
CA GLY A 280 -10.75 -10.22 -5.05
C GLY A 280 -12.16 -10.68 -5.43
N ALA A 281 -12.94 -11.15 -4.45
CA ALA A 281 -14.32 -11.58 -4.67
C ALA A 281 -15.23 -10.48 -5.24
N ASN A 282 -14.91 -9.20 -4.99
CA ASN A 282 -15.72 -8.06 -5.42
C ASN A 282 -15.05 -7.21 -6.53
N SER A 283 -13.93 -7.66 -7.12
CA SER A 283 -13.16 -6.90 -8.12
C SER A 283 -12.77 -5.49 -7.67
N LEU A 284 -12.27 -5.36 -6.44
CA LEU A 284 -11.88 -4.09 -5.84
C LEU A 284 -10.36 -3.89 -5.84
N PRO A 285 -9.86 -2.65 -6.01
CA PRO A 285 -8.42 -2.38 -6.08
C PRO A 285 -7.67 -2.82 -4.82
N GLN A 286 -6.65 -3.65 -5.02
CA GLN A 286 -5.83 -4.16 -3.91
C GLN A 286 -5.06 -3.03 -3.20
N LYS A 287 -4.69 -1.98 -3.93
CA LYS A 287 -4.00 -0.80 -3.39
C LYS A 287 -4.82 -0.14 -2.29
N ASP A 288 -6.11 0.09 -2.52
CA ASP A 288 -6.98 0.75 -1.55
C ASP A 288 -7.08 -0.08 -0.27
N VAL A 289 -7.10 -1.42 -0.39
CA VAL A 289 -7.09 -2.33 0.75
C VAL A 289 -5.77 -2.31 1.49
N MET A 290 -4.63 -2.27 0.78
CA MET A 290 -3.31 -2.10 1.38
C MET A 290 -3.24 -0.80 2.18
N ASP A 291 -3.66 0.32 1.57
CA ASP A 291 -3.65 1.65 2.20
C ASP A 291 -4.55 1.66 3.45
N TRP A 292 -5.73 1.01 3.41
CA TRP A 292 -6.62 0.91 4.56
C TRP A 292 -6.08 0.00 5.67
N LEU A 293 -5.44 -1.11 5.32
CA LEU A 293 -4.80 -2.00 6.29
C LEU A 293 -3.60 -1.33 6.97
N ALA A 294 -2.79 -0.59 6.20
CA ALA A 294 -1.65 0.18 6.70
C ALA A 294 -2.07 1.22 7.75
N LYS A 295 -3.22 1.87 7.56
CA LYS A 295 -3.70 2.94 8.46
C LYS A 295 -4.03 2.50 9.88
N SER A 296 -4.09 1.20 10.19
CA SER A 296 -4.29 0.61 11.54
C SER A 296 -5.51 1.11 12.36
N ARG A 297 -6.35 1.97 11.77
CA ARG A 297 -7.53 2.63 12.37
C ARG A 297 -8.84 1.96 11.99
N TYR A 298 -8.84 1.27 10.85
CA TYR A 298 -9.97 0.47 10.40
C TYR A 298 -9.85 -0.94 10.92
N SER A 299 -10.95 -1.47 11.46
CA SER A 299 -11.02 -2.92 11.66
C SER A 299 -11.11 -3.62 10.31
N VAL A 300 -10.65 -4.87 10.23
CA VAL A 300 -10.86 -5.73 9.06
C VAL A 300 -12.35 -5.76 8.68
N ILE A 301 -13.27 -5.86 9.66
CA ILE A 301 -14.72 -5.83 9.42
C ILE A 301 -15.19 -4.52 8.76
N SER A 302 -14.55 -3.40 9.07
CA SER A 302 -14.90 -2.09 8.53
C SER A 302 -14.38 -1.89 7.11
N ILE A 303 -13.17 -2.37 6.83
CA ILE A 303 -12.65 -2.50 5.46
C ILE A 303 -13.61 -3.37 4.66
N ILE A 304 -14.00 -4.53 5.20
CA ILE A 304 -14.94 -5.44 4.56
C ILE A 304 -16.30 -4.79 4.29
N ARG A 305 -16.87 -4.08 5.27
CA ARG A 305 -18.13 -3.35 5.08
C ARG A 305 -17.96 -2.26 4.03
N ALA A 306 -16.90 -1.46 4.07
CA ALA A 306 -16.65 -0.43 3.06
C ALA A 306 -16.49 -1.02 1.65
N LEU A 307 -15.76 -2.14 1.51
CA LEU A 307 -15.62 -2.90 0.27
C LEU A 307 -16.96 -3.45 -0.23
N GLN A 308 -17.78 -4.02 0.67
CA GLN A 308 -19.13 -4.51 0.35
C GLN A 308 -20.14 -3.38 0.07
N GLN A 309 -19.89 -2.16 0.57
CA GLN A 309 -20.84 -1.05 0.64
C GLN A 309 -20.38 0.19 -0.15
N GLN A 310 -19.67 0.03 -1.27
CA GLN A 310 -19.61 1.08 -2.32
C GLN A 310 -21.01 1.49 -2.86
N SER A 311 -22.11 1.09 -2.21
CA SER A 311 -23.48 1.60 -2.33
C SER A 311 -23.87 2.75 -1.37
N GLY A 312 -23.03 3.14 -0.39
CA GLY A 312 -23.22 4.37 0.40
C GLY A 312 -24.35 4.38 1.44
N GLN A 313 -24.87 3.21 1.86
CA GLN A 313 -26.12 3.14 2.65
C GLN A 313 -25.96 2.99 4.18
N ASP A 314 -24.76 2.73 4.72
CA ASP A 314 -24.55 2.46 6.16
C ASP A 314 -23.41 3.32 6.75
N VAL A 315 -23.65 4.62 6.94
CA VAL A 315 -22.72 5.53 7.62
C VAL A 315 -23.31 6.02 8.93
N ASP A 316 -22.50 6.12 9.99
CA ASP A 316 -22.95 6.67 11.26
C ASP A 316 -23.11 8.19 11.12
N ARG A 317 -24.38 8.65 11.19
CA ARG A 317 -24.78 10.05 11.14
C ARG A 317 -25.29 10.57 12.48
N THR A 318 -25.16 9.80 13.56
CA THR A 318 -25.66 10.17 14.89
C THR A 318 -25.01 11.48 15.34
N PRO A 319 -25.76 12.57 15.56
CA PRO A 319 -25.15 13.79 16.06
C PRO A 319 -24.84 13.67 17.56
N TYR A 320 -23.71 14.22 17.98
CA TYR A 320 -23.36 14.41 19.40
C TYR A 320 -23.16 15.92 19.68
N PRO A 321 -23.24 16.37 20.95
CA PRO A 321 -22.90 17.75 21.29
C PRO A 321 -21.46 18.08 20.92
N ASP A 322 -21.19 19.31 20.46
CA ASP A 322 -19.82 19.73 20.17
C ASP A 322 -18.98 19.81 21.44
N VAL A 323 -17.72 19.42 21.37
CA VAL A 323 -16.78 19.39 22.50
C VAL A 323 -16.61 20.77 23.17
N GLY A 324 -16.77 21.87 22.41
CA GLY A 324 -16.79 23.23 22.97
C GLY A 324 -17.93 23.48 23.97
N GLN A 325 -18.98 22.65 23.95
CA GLN A 325 -20.10 22.71 24.90
C GLN A 325 -19.79 22.04 26.24
N LEU A 326 -18.58 21.47 26.44
CA LEU A 326 -18.12 20.96 27.74
C LEU A 326 -17.95 22.06 28.82
N GLY A 327 -18.01 23.34 28.42
CA GLY A 327 -17.76 24.48 29.31
C GLY A 327 -16.31 24.57 29.76
N LEU A 328 -15.39 24.04 28.96
CA LEU A 328 -13.95 24.08 29.18
C LEU A 328 -13.32 25.18 28.33
N SER A 329 -12.45 25.99 28.94
CA SER A 329 -11.64 26.99 28.23
C SER A 329 -10.22 26.99 28.80
N PRO A 330 -9.47 25.88 28.63
CA PRO A 330 -8.15 25.74 29.23
C PRO A 330 -7.13 26.62 28.51
N LYS A 331 -6.19 27.20 29.25
CA LYS A 331 -5.06 27.90 28.63
C LYS A 331 -4.08 26.91 27.98
N ASN A 332 -3.92 25.73 28.57
CA ASN A 332 -2.98 24.71 28.16
C ASN A 332 -3.71 23.38 27.89
N ALA A 333 -3.36 22.73 26.78
CA ALA A 333 -3.80 21.39 26.45
C ALA A 333 -2.58 20.47 26.29
N LEU A 334 -2.68 19.26 26.83
CA LEU A 334 -1.68 18.21 26.66
C LEU A 334 -2.24 17.10 25.77
N LEU A 335 -1.74 16.99 24.55
CA LEU A 335 -2.11 15.92 23.63
C LEU A 335 -1.20 14.70 23.83
N VAL A 336 -1.80 13.57 24.17
CA VAL A 336 -1.12 12.30 24.48
C VAL A 336 -1.27 11.33 23.30
N GLY A 337 -0.16 11.07 22.62
CA GLY A 337 -0.02 10.11 21.52
C GLY A 337 0.27 8.69 21.99
N GLY A 338 0.67 7.82 21.06
CA GLY A 338 0.89 6.38 21.32
C GLY A 338 2.33 5.96 21.64
N GLY A 339 3.30 6.87 21.58
CA GLY A 339 4.73 6.58 21.74
C GLY A 339 5.12 6.13 23.15
N PRO A 340 6.24 5.39 23.31
CA PRO A 340 6.71 4.92 24.61
C PRO A 340 7.06 6.04 25.60
N SER A 341 7.34 7.27 25.14
CA SER A 341 7.71 8.39 26.02
C SER A 341 6.64 8.74 27.05
N VAL A 342 5.35 8.43 26.79
CA VAL A 342 4.25 8.63 27.75
C VAL A 342 4.51 7.83 29.04
N ALA A 343 4.79 6.54 28.90
CA ALA A 343 5.04 5.66 30.03
C ALA A 343 6.37 5.98 30.72
N GLN A 344 7.40 6.36 29.93
CA GLN A 344 8.73 6.68 30.45
C GLN A 344 8.76 7.94 31.32
N HIS A 345 7.86 8.90 31.07
CA HIS A 345 7.85 10.21 31.74
C HIS A 345 6.55 10.50 32.51
N VAL A 346 5.79 9.47 32.89
CA VAL A 346 4.44 9.61 33.48
C VAL A 346 4.39 10.53 34.71
N ASP A 347 5.38 10.46 35.60
CA ASP A 347 5.44 11.31 36.79
C ASP A 347 5.65 12.79 36.42
N ALA A 348 6.55 13.08 35.48
CA ALA A 348 6.80 14.44 35.03
C ALA A 348 5.62 14.99 34.22
N ILE A 349 4.88 14.13 33.53
CA ILE A 349 3.63 14.48 32.85
C ILE A 349 2.56 14.88 33.85
N ARG A 350 2.37 14.09 34.93
CA ARG A 350 1.44 14.43 36.02
C ARG A 350 1.79 15.79 36.60
N ASP A 351 3.05 16.02 36.94
CA ASP A 351 3.50 17.28 37.52
C ASP A 351 3.26 18.47 36.57
N LEU A 352 3.44 18.29 35.25
CA LEU A 352 3.13 19.31 34.24
C LEU A 352 1.63 19.63 34.23
N VAL A 353 0.78 18.59 34.22
CA VAL A 353 -0.68 18.73 34.19
C VAL A 353 -1.18 19.47 35.42
N GLU A 354 -0.72 19.09 36.60
CA GLU A 354 -1.10 19.72 37.87
C GLU A 354 -0.65 21.18 37.96
N ARG A 355 0.59 21.49 37.55
CA ARG A 355 1.16 22.84 37.68
C ARG A 355 0.57 23.85 36.71
N HIS A 356 0.21 23.40 35.51
CA HIS A 356 -0.24 24.27 34.42
C HIS A 356 -1.74 24.17 34.13
N ASP A 357 -2.47 23.44 34.97
CA ASP A 357 -3.91 23.18 34.83
C ASP A 357 -4.28 22.75 33.41
N ALA A 358 -3.48 21.82 32.86
CA ALA A 358 -3.63 21.41 31.47
C ALA A 358 -4.75 20.38 31.31
N VAL A 359 -5.62 20.58 30.32
CA VAL A 359 -6.57 19.54 29.91
C VAL A 359 -5.83 18.47 29.12
N VAL A 360 -5.95 17.22 29.56
CA VAL A 360 -5.30 16.07 28.91
C VAL A 360 -6.22 15.52 27.84
N ILE A 361 -5.70 15.38 26.63
CA ILE A 361 -6.42 14.84 25.47
C ILE A 361 -5.67 13.60 25.03
N PHE A 362 -6.21 12.42 25.29
CA PHE A 362 -5.70 11.19 24.70
C PHE A 362 -6.12 11.14 23.25
N SER A 363 -5.16 11.14 22.31
CA SER A 363 -5.46 11.04 20.88
C SER A 363 -5.87 9.61 20.48
N SER A 364 -5.55 8.62 21.32
CA SER A 364 -5.91 7.21 21.17
C SER A 364 -5.94 6.49 22.52
N SER A 365 -6.48 5.27 22.52
CA SER A 365 -6.64 4.41 23.69
C SER A 365 -5.35 3.73 24.19
N ARG A 366 -4.24 3.80 23.44
CA ARG A 366 -3.02 3.02 23.69
C ARG A 366 -2.44 3.16 25.10
N HIS A 367 -2.48 4.37 25.66
CA HIS A 367 -1.96 4.68 27.00
C HIS A 367 -3.06 4.99 28.02
N LEU A 368 -4.29 4.57 27.76
CA LEU A 368 -5.43 4.82 28.66
C LEU A 368 -5.24 4.23 30.05
N ALA A 369 -4.46 3.14 30.19
CA ALA A 369 -4.12 2.56 31.49
C ALA A 369 -3.31 3.50 32.40
N LEU A 370 -2.68 4.54 31.84
CA LEU A 370 -1.92 5.55 32.59
C LEU A 370 -2.77 6.76 33.00
N ALA A 371 -4.06 6.79 32.64
CA ALA A 371 -4.98 7.88 32.95
C ALA A 371 -5.00 8.23 34.45
N SER A 372 -5.07 7.22 35.32
CA SER A 372 -5.06 7.43 36.78
C SER A 372 -3.78 8.08 37.28
N ALA A 373 -2.63 7.73 36.69
CA ALA A 373 -1.32 8.24 37.08
C ALA A 373 -1.07 9.68 36.56
N ILE A 374 -1.61 10.02 35.39
CA ILE A 374 -1.47 11.36 34.79
C ILE A 374 -2.32 12.41 35.52
N GLY A 375 -3.54 12.05 35.95
CA GLY A 375 -4.43 12.98 36.66
C GLY A 375 -4.94 14.15 35.81
N GLY A 376 -5.52 15.15 36.47
CA GLY A 376 -6.17 16.29 35.79
C GLY A 376 -7.48 15.92 35.09
N ARG A 377 -8.01 16.86 34.28
CA ARG A 377 -9.24 16.64 33.51
C ARG A 377 -8.89 16.05 32.14
N GLN A 378 -9.48 14.90 31.82
CA GLN A 378 -9.05 14.08 30.70
C GLN A 378 -10.18 13.80 29.70
N LEU A 379 -9.86 13.92 28.42
CA LEU A 379 -10.72 13.59 27.28
C LEU A 379 -10.08 12.46 26.48
N LEU A 380 -10.90 11.55 25.95
CA LEU A 380 -10.45 10.46 25.09
C LEU A 380 -10.98 10.64 23.67
N CYS A 381 -10.08 10.87 22.72
CA CYS A 381 -10.42 10.83 21.30
C CYS A 381 -10.57 9.38 20.84
N LEU A 382 -11.61 9.10 20.05
CA LEU A 382 -11.90 7.79 19.49
C LEU A 382 -11.87 7.87 17.95
N PRO A 383 -10.69 7.86 17.32
CA PRO A 383 -10.57 7.85 15.86
C PRO A 383 -10.92 6.45 15.31
N GLY A 384 -11.88 6.38 14.38
CA GLY A 384 -12.30 5.11 13.78
C GLY A 384 -12.76 4.08 14.84
N HIS A 385 -12.20 2.87 14.80
CA HIS A 385 -12.57 1.78 15.73
C HIS A 385 -11.70 1.70 16.99
N ASP A 386 -10.95 2.74 17.33
CA ASP A 386 -10.09 2.75 18.52
C ASP A 386 -10.88 2.44 19.81
N ALA A 387 -12.17 2.78 19.83
CA ALA A 387 -13.07 2.49 20.93
C ALA A 387 -13.29 0.99 21.21
N LEU A 388 -13.14 0.12 20.21
CA LEU A 388 -13.17 -1.34 20.39
C LEU A 388 -11.91 -1.86 21.11
N ARG A 389 -10.80 -1.11 21.08
CA ARG A 389 -9.52 -1.47 21.69
C ARG A 389 -9.38 -0.95 23.12
N ALA A 390 -10.05 0.15 23.45
CA ALA A 390 -9.88 0.86 24.71
C ALA A 390 -10.19 0.03 25.96
N GLY A 391 -11.14 -0.91 25.86
CA GLY A 391 -11.66 -1.65 27.03
C GLY A 391 -12.51 -0.73 27.91
N MET A 392 -13.79 -1.07 28.10
CA MET A 392 -14.74 -0.22 28.82
C MET A 392 -14.45 -0.11 30.33
N ASP A 393 -13.56 -0.94 30.86
CA ASP A 393 -13.11 -1.01 32.24
C ASP A 393 -12.08 0.08 32.61
N LYS A 394 -11.46 0.75 31.63
CA LYS A 394 -10.35 1.71 31.84
C LYS A 394 -10.76 3.18 31.73
N LEU A 395 -12.06 3.48 31.82
CA LEU A 395 -12.60 4.83 31.59
C LEU A 395 -12.86 5.64 32.86
N SER A 396 -12.55 5.11 34.05
CA SER A 396 -12.90 5.74 35.34
C SER A 396 -12.33 7.15 35.56
N HIS A 397 -11.27 7.51 34.85
CA HIS A 397 -10.61 8.82 34.92
C HIS A 397 -10.88 9.72 33.70
N ILE A 398 -11.65 9.23 32.72
CA ILE A 398 -11.98 9.97 31.51
C ILE A 398 -13.31 10.71 31.71
N SER A 399 -13.27 12.02 31.50
CA SER A 399 -14.46 12.88 31.66
C SER A 399 -15.44 12.75 30.50
N ALA A 400 -14.93 12.59 29.29
CA ALA A 400 -15.75 12.42 28.09
C ALA A 400 -14.95 11.78 26.95
N ALA A 401 -15.68 11.09 26.06
CA ALA A 401 -15.15 10.65 24.78
C ALA A 401 -15.43 11.70 23.69
N VAL A 402 -14.52 11.84 22.73
CA VAL A 402 -14.68 12.74 21.59
C VAL A 402 -14.51 11.97 20.29
N VAL A 403 -15.47 12.10 19.38
CA VAL A 403 -15.44 11.51 18.03
C VAL A 403 -15.41 12.59 16.96
N ALA A 404 -15.10 12.23 15.72
CA ALA A 404 -15.24 13.14 14.59
C ALA A 404 -16.70 13.49 14.33
N ALA A 405 -16.96 14.70 13.81
CA ALA A 405 -18.28 15.06 13.28
C ALA A 405 -18.70 14.07 12.17
N PRO A 406 -20.00 13.75 12.04
CA PRO A 406 -20.47 12.80 11.02
C PRO A 406 -20.24 13.35 9.60
N PRO A 407 -20.15 12.46 8.57
CA PRO A 407 -20.37 11.02 8.61
C PRO A 407 -19.17 10.24 9.19
N ARG A 408 -19.43 9.14 9.91
CA ARG A 408 -18.40 8.27 10.49
C ARG A 408 -18.57 6.82 10.05
N VAL A 409 -17.55 6.01 10.29
CA VAL A 409 -17.68 4.56 10.17
C VAL A 409 -18.63 4.02 11.25
N PRO A 410 -19.55 3.10 10.93
CA PRO A 410 -20.38 2.47 11.95
C PRO A 410 -19.55 1.79 13.05
N GLY A 411 -19.97 1.97 14.30
CA GLY A 411 -19.32 1.37 15.47
C GLY A 411 -18.12 2.15 16.03
N CYS A 412 -17.87 3.38 15.56
CA CYS A 412 -16.87 4.28 16.18
C CYS A 412 -17.20 4.59 17.66
N VAL A 413 -18.49 4.62 18.00
CA VAL A 413 -18.97 4.75 19.39
C VAL A 413 -19.46 3.37 19.86
N PRO A 414 -18.82 2.75 20.88
CA PRO A 414 -19.24 1.45 21.41
C PRO A 414 -20.63 1.52 22.05
N ALA A 415 -21.43 0.48 21.83
CA ALA A 415 -22.65 0.30 22.59
C ALA A 415 -22.30 0.08 24.07
N GLY A 416 -22.89 0.88 24.97
CA GLY A 416 -22.67 0.77 26.41
C GLY A 416 -21.51 1.61 26.96
N LEU A 417 -20.97 2.57 26.20
CA LEU A 417 -20.00 3.53 26.73
C LEU A 417 -20.59 4.29 27.94
N SER A 418 -19.89 4.25 29.08
CA SER A 418 -20.36 4.78 30.36
C SER A 418 -20.08 6.27 30.58
N ILE A 419 -19.35 6.89 29.65
CA ILE A 419 -18.97 8.31 29.68
C ILE A 419 -19.69 9.09 28.59
N PRO A 420 -19.95 10.41 28.77
CA PRO A 420 -20.60 11.22 27.76
C PRO A 420 -19.75 11.30 26.49
N VAL A 421 -20.43 11.36 25.34
CA VAL A 421 -19.82 11.46 24.01
C VAL A 421 -20.06 12.85 23.45
N TYR A 422 -18.99 13.47 22.99
CA TYR A 422 -18.99 14.73 22.25
C TYR A 422 -18.39 14.51 20.86
N GLN A 423 -18.57 15.50 19.98
CA GLN A 423 -17.93 15.51 18.67
C GLN A 423 -17.09 16.77 18.47
N THR A 424 -16.17 16.72 17.51
CA THR A 424 -15.50 17.90 16.99
C THR A 424 -15.23 17.76 15.50
N ALA A 425 -15.06 18.88 14.81
CA ALA A 425 -14.48 18.87 13.48
C ALA A 425 -12.98 18.54 13.60
N PRO A 426 -12.48 17.48 12.96
CA PRO A 426 -11.05 17.21 12.92
C PRO A 426 -10.32 18.35 12.20
N LEU A 427 -9.05 18.59 12.58
CA LEU A 427 -8.20 19.55 11.90
C LEU A 427 -8.08 19.17 10.41
N ALA A 428 -8.39 20.12 9.52
CA ALA A 428 -8.22 19.93 8.09
C ALA A 428 -6.73 19.72 7.75
N SER A 429 -6.38 18.53 7.25
CA SER A 429 -5.03 18.18 6.85
C SER A 429 -4.94 18.02 5.32
N PRO A 430 -3.89 18.54 4.66
CA PRO A 430 -3.67 18.33 3.23
C PRO A 430 -3.38 16.87 2.86
N TYR A 431 -3.14 16.01 3.85
CA TYR A 431 -2.93 14.56 3.67
C TYR A 431 -4.23 13.76 3.58
N GLU A 432 -5.36 14.34 4.02
CA GLU A 432 -6.68 13.79 3.71
C GLU A 432 -7.00 14.19 2.26
N GLY A 433 -6.94 13.23 1.33
CA GLY A 433 -7.15 13.48 -0.10
C GLY A 433 -8.49 14.16 -0.42
N PRO A 434 -8.64 14.74 -1.63
CA PRO A 434 -9.86 15.44 -2.05
C PRO A 434 -11.11 14.54 -2.06
N ASP A 435 -10.91 13.23 -2.28
CA ASP A 435 -11.94 12.21 -2.17
C ASP A 435 -12.01 11.72 -0.72
N LYS A 436 -12.62 12.52 0.15
CA LYS A 436 -13.16 12.00 1.41
C LYS A 436 -14.14 10.90 0.99
N GLY A 437 -13.78 9.64 1.22
CA GLY A 437 -14.74 8.54 1.12
C GLY A 437 -16.02 8.88 1.91
N PRO A 438 -17.06 8.04 1.90
CA PRO A 438 -18.36 8.39 2.49
C PRO A 438 -18.35 8.65 4.02
N VAL A 439 -17.19 8.56 4.69
CA VAL A 439 -16.96 8.64 6.14
C VAL A 439 -15.71 9.50 6.46
N SER A 440 -15.69 10.10 7.65
CA SER A 440 -14.53 10.82 8.21
C SER A 440 -13.39 9.85 8.54
N ASP A 441 -12.30 9.92 7.76
CA ASP A 441 -11.03 9.18 7.89
C ASP A 441 -9.98 10.00 8.69
N SER A 442 -10.40 10.75 9.70
CA SER A 442 -9.49 11.65 10.39
C SER A 442 -8.64 10.93 11.42
N GLY A 443 -7.33 11.18 11.38
CA GLY A 443 -6.40 10.52 12.27
C GLY A 443 -6.45 10.93 13.73
N PRO A 444 -5.79 10.15 14.62
CA PRO A 444 -5.66 10.47 16.04
C PRO A 444 -5.17 11.91 16.25
N MET A 445 -4.17 12.31 15.46
CA MET A 445 -3.59 13.65 15.52
C MET A 445 -4.59 14.73 15.09
N ALA A 446 -5.23 14.56 13.92
CA ALA A 446 -6.18 15.52 13.38
C ALA A 446 -7.40 15.69 14.29
N LEU A 447 -7.94 14.59 14.82
CA LEU A 447 -9.05 14.62 15.79
C LEU A 447 -8.62 15.30 17.09
N GLY A 448 -7.47 14.93 17.64
CA GLY A 448 -6.94 15.51 18.87
C GLY A 448 -6.68 17.02 18.76
N LEU A 449 -6.10 17.48 17.65
CA LEU A 449 -5.90 18.90 17.39
C LEU A 449 -7.23 19.64 17.16
N GLY A 450 -8.21 19.00 16.53
CA GLY A 450 -9.57 19.54 16.44
C GLY A 450 -10.24 19.73 17.81
N VAL A 451 -9.90 18.89 18.81
CA VAL A 451 -10.32 19.12 20.20
C VAL A 451 -9.61 20.33 20.80
N VAL A 452 -8.30 20.46 20.58
CA VAL A 452 -7.51 21.61 21.05
C VAL A 452 -8.09 22.92 20.51
N GLU A 453 -8.42 22.97 19.21
CA GLU A 453 -9.04 24.14 18.56
C GLU A 453 -10.43 24.45 19.15
N ALA A 454 -11.28 23.44 19.28
CA ALA A 454 -12.64 23.61 19.77
C ALA A 454 -12.71 24.03 21.24
N LEU A 455 -11.70 23.69 22.04
CA LEU A 455 -11.56 24.15 23.44
C LEU A 455 -10.92 25.54 23.55
N GLY A 456 -10.34 26.07 22.46
CA GLY A 456 -9.70 27.39 22.44
C GLY A 456 -8.40 27.47 23.24
N ALA A 457 -7.62 26.39 23.32
CA ALA A 457 -6.39 26.38 24.10
C ALA A 457 -5.28 27.20 23.43
N GLU A 458 -4.59 28.04 24.22
CA GLU A 458 -3.49 28.89 23.73
C GLU A 458 -2.20 28.08 23.47
N ASN A 459 -1.95 27.06 24.30
CA ASN A 459 -0.77 26.21 24.21
C ASN A 459 -1.15 24.74 24.08
N CYS A 460 -0.55 24.06 23.10
CA CYS A 460 -0.67 22.63 22.87
C CYS A 460 0.69 21.95 23.11
N TRP A 461 0.76 21.08 24.10
CA TRP A 461 1.93 20.27 24.39
C TRP A 461 1.75 18.83 23.91
N LEU A 462 2.77 18.29 23.26
CA LEU A 462 2.74 16.95 22.67
C LEU A 462 3.64 15.99 23.43
N VAL A 463 3.11 14.82 23.75
CA VAL A 463 3.80 13.72 24.44
C VAL A 463 3.39 12.41 23.79
N GLY A 464 4.30 11.45 23.63
CA GLY A 464 4.01 10.20 22.91
C GLY A 464 3.95 10.35 21.40
N PHE A 465 4.49 11.43 20.83
CA PHE A 465 4.67 11.62 19.39
C PHE A 465 6.14 11.48 19.02
N ASP A 466 6.70 10.31 19.34
CA ASP A 466 8.16 10.11 19.33
C ASP A 466 8.71 9.96 17.90
N GLY A 467 7.86 9.48 16.99
CA GLY A 467 8.24 9.07 15.64
C GLY A 467 8.77 7.63 15.61
N TYR A 468 9.03 7.12 14.42
CA TYR A 468 9.45 5.73 14.19
C TYR A 468 10.96 5.68 13.89
N ASP A 469 11.67 4.72 14.49
CA ASP A 469 13.13 4.55 14.29
C ASP A 469 13.42 3.73 13.02
N THR A 470 12.73 2.60 12.88
CA THR A 470 12.65 1.78 11.66
C THR A 470 11.18 1.62 11.30
N ALA A 471 10.71 2.46 10.38
CA ALA A 471 9.31 2.50 10.01
C ALA A 471 9.02 1.55 8.85
N SER A 472 8.09 0.61 9.05
CA SER A 472 7.38 -0.03 7.93
C SER A 472 6.72 1.02 7.03
N LEU A 473 6.38 0.68 5.78
CA LEU A 473 5.68 1.58 4.87
C LEU A 473 4.42 2.21 5.51
N ALA A 474 3.66 1.41 6.27
CA ALA A 474 2.49 1.86 7.02
C ALA A 474 2.83 2.91 8.10
N GLU A 475 3.92 2.71 8.85
CA GLU A 475 4.39 3.67 9.84
C GLU A 475 4.93 4.94 9.21
N GLN A 476 5.54 4.85 8.01
CA GLN A 476 5.98 6.02 7.25
C GLN A 476 4.81 6.88 6.78
N GLU A 477 3.73 6.26 6.32
CA GLU A 477 2.48 6.96 5.98
C GLU A 477 1.87 7.67 7.18
N LEU A 478 1.74 6.97 8.31
CA LEU A 478 1.26 7.56 9.55
C LEU A 478 2.16 8.71 10.02
N SER A 479 3.48 8.58 9.88
CA SER A 479 4.44 9.64 10.19
C SER A 479 4.25 10.86 9.29
N ARG A 480 3.99 10.68 7.99
CA ARG A 480 3.72 11.78 7.05
C ARG A 480 2.41 12.49 7.41
N GLU A 481 1.38 11.74 7.75
CA GLU A 481 0.10 12.31 8.17
C GLU A 481 0.24 13.14 9.45
N VAL A 482 0.91 12.62 10.48
CA VAL A 482 1.16 13.35 11.74
C VAL A 482 1.92 14.65 11.45
N GLN A 483 2.98 14.58 10.62
CA GLN A 483 3.73 15.78 10.24
C GLN A 483 2.86 16.80 9.50
N ALA A 484 2.01 16.37 8.58
CA ALA A 484 1.10 17.25 7.85
C ALA A 484 0.09 17.94 8.79
N SER A 485 -0.46 17.22 9.77
CA SER A 485 -1.34 17.80 10.78
C SER A 485 -0.61 18.82 11.67
N LEU A 486 0.64 18.55 12.05
CA LEU A 486 1.47 19.49 12.81
C LEU A 486 1.74 20.78 12.01
N ASP A 487 2.12 20.64 10.74
CA ASP A 487 2.41 21.76 9.86
C ASP A 487 1.16 22.61 9.63
N ALA A 488 -0.01 21.97 9.41
CA ALA A 488 -1.30 22.65 9.24
C ALA A 488 -1.71 23.44 10.50
N PHE A 489 -1.58 22.84 11.69
CA PHE A 489 -1.91 23.50 12.94
C PHE A 489 -0.98 24.69 13.22
N ALA A 490 0.33 24.49 13.01
CA ALA A 490 1.33 25.54 13.19
C ALA A 490 1.13 26.70 12.20
N ALA A 491 0.64 26.43 10.98
CA ALA A 491 0.31 27.46 10.00
C ALA A 491 -0.93 28.28 10.41
N ALA A 492 -1.95 27.63 10.99
CA ALA A 492 -3.19 28.29 11.40
C ALA A 492 -3.04 29.10 12.71
N HIS A 493 -2.30 28.59 13.69
CA HIS A 493 -2.23 29.15 15.06
C HIS A 493 -0.85 29.72 15.43
N GLY A 494 0.10 29.69 14.49
CA GLY A 494 1.49 30.09 14.70
C GLY A 494 2.34 29.01 15.38
N ALA A 495 3.58 28.83 14.92
CA ALA A 495 4.48 27.76 15.37
C ALA A 495 4.83 27.76 16.87
N ALA A 496 4.52 28.84 17.61
CA ALA A 496 4.76 28.92 19.05
C ALA A 496 3.67 28.26 19.89
N SER A 497 2.47 28.06 19.34
CA SER A 497 1.30 27.50 20.04
C SER A 497 1.39 25.99 20.22
N ILE A 498 2.25 25.28 19.49
CA ILE A 498 2.42 23.83 19.58
C ILE A 498 3.88 23.44 19.84
N ALA A 499 4.11 22.57 20.83
CA ALA A 499 5.45 22.08 21.14
C ALA A 499 5.44 20.64 21.66
N SER A 500 6.40 19.83 21.20
CA SER A 500 6.67 18.54 21.83
C SER A 500 7.49 18.72 23.10
N VAL A 501 7.03 18.08 24.18
CA VAL A 501 7.69 18.12 25.50
C VAL A 501 8.53 16.89 25.79
N THR A 502 8.41 15.85 24.95
CA THR A 502 9.24 14.64 24.94
C THR A 502 10.13 14.61 23.69
N PRO A 503 11.15 13.73 23.61
CA PRO A 503 11.89 13.54 22.37
C PRO A 503 10.98 13.20 21.19
N THR A 504 11.20 13.84 20.05
CA THR A 504 10.40 13.62 18.83
C THR A 504 11.24 13.74 17.57
N ARG A 505 10.92 12.92 16.58
CA ARG A 505 11.48 13.00 15.21
C ARG A 505 10.70 13.95 14.31
N TYR A 506 9.51 14.38 14.70
CA TYR A 506 8.71 15.33 13.94
C TYR A 506 9.32 16.74 13.97
N ARG A 507 9.06 17.51 12.91
CA ARG A 507 9.42 18.93 12.81
C ARG A 507 8.37 19.74 13.55
N VAL A 508 8.60 19.95 14.84
CA VAL A 508 7.79 20.78 15.72
C VAL A 508 8.71 21.42 16.76
N LYS A 509 8.30 22.56 17.34
CA LYS A 509 9.03 23.20 18.43
C LYS A 509 9.21 22.19 19.58
N ARG A 510 10.38 22.18 20.21
CA ARG A 510 10.67 21.27 21.32
C ARG A 510 10.89 22.07 22.60
N ARG A 511 10.36 21.56 23.70
CA ARG A 511 10.63 22.06 25.06
C ARG A 511 10.94 20.86 25.95
N SER A 512 11.76 21.05 26.98
CA SER A 512 11.98 19.99 27.95
C SER A 512 10.78 19.91 28.89
N LEU A 513 10.13 18.76 28.97
CA LEU A 513 9.13 18.46 30.00
C LEU A 513 9.66 18.79 31.40
N HIS A 514 10.86 18.32 31.72
CA HIS A 514 11.50 18.59 33.02
C HIS A 514 11.79 20.08 33.22
N GLY A 515 12.15 20.81 32.17
CA GLY A 515 12.33 22.27 32.23
C GLY A 515 11.02 23.01 32.51
N LEU A 516 9.90 22.57 31.94
CA LEU A 516 8.57 23.15 32.18
C LEU A 516 8.05 22.89 33.59
N VAL A 517 8.45 21.77 34.19
CA VAL A 517 8.14 21.42 35.58
C VAL A 517 9.03 22.19 36.57
N ALA A 518 10.29 22.45 36.21
CA ALA A 518 11.27 23.09 37.09
C ALA A 518 11.26 24.64 37.08
N ALA A 519 10.66 25.29 36.07
CA ALA A 519 10.76 26.74 35.85
C ALA A 519 9.83 27.62 36.73
N VAL A 520 9.39 27.14 37.90
CA VAL A 520 8.57 27.89 38.87
C VAL A 520 9.10 27.70 40.27
#